data_AF-A0A1Y5D272-F1
#
_entry.id   AF-A0A1Y5D272-F1
#
_cell.length_a   1.000
_cell.length_b   1.000
_cell.length_c   1.000
_cell.angle_alpha   90.00
_cell.angle_beta   90.00
_cell.angle_gamma   90.00
#
_symmetry.space_group_name_H-M   'P 1'
#
loop_
_entity.id
_entity.type
_entity.pdbx_description
1 polymer ?
#
loop_
_entity_poly.entity_id
_entity_poly.type
_entity_poly.pdbx_seq_one_letter_code
_entity_poly.pdbx_strand_id
1 'polypeptide(L)'
;MKKYSIWLIFAFAICLLVNSFYMVAKAHLAQVLLDHTWQNVLKQNLLKQENKKLSPLLPWAWADFHPVAKLTFLRFGLSHIVLNTDSGQALAFGPGLTGANASNIDGMTIISGHNDSHFKMLEALKMGDKVLLEDNQAKRQYYRIDNTLIIDTRLSQLHIEDSAQGLVLVTCYPFGGVISTTPYRFVVQATPIDSLALVSL
;
A
#
# COMPACT_ATOMS: atom_id res chain seq x y z
N MET A 1 -8.40 15.56 -49.93
CA MET A 1 -7.39 15.07 -48.97
C MET A 1 -7.58 15.65 -47.56
N LYS A 2 -7.76 16.96 -47.37
CA LYS A 2 -7.90 17.59 -46.03
C LYS A 2 -9.07 17.08 -45.17
N LYS A 3 -10.24 16.75 -45.76
CA LYS A 3 -11.43 16.28 -45.01
C LYS A 3 -11.20 14.94 -44.30
N TYR A 4 -10.54 13.97 -44.94
CA TYR A 4 -10.25 12.66 -44.35
C TYR A 4 -9.17 12.75 -43.25
N SER A 5 -8.24 13.70 -43.37
CA SER A 5 -7.23 13.96 -42.33
C SER A 5 -7.86 14.46 -41.02
N ILE A 6 -8.92 15.29 -41.09
CA ILE A 6 -9.64 15.76 -39.89
C ILE A 6 -10.33 14.59 -39.17
N TRP A 7 -11.00 13.71 -39.91
CA TRP A 7 -11.65 12.53 -39.33
C TRP A 7 -10.66 11.55 -38.70
N LEU A 8 -9.48 11.35 -39.31
CA LEU A 8 -8.42 10.52 -38.74
C LEU A 8 -7.88 11.10 -37.43
N ILE A 9 -7.65 12.42 -37.37
CA ILE A 9 -7.22 13.10 -36.14
C ILE A 9 -8.28 12.95 -35.05
N PHE A 10 -9.56 13.11 -35.40
CA PHE A 10 -10.66 12.98 -34.45
C PHE A 10 -10.80 11.56 -33.91
N ALA A 11 -10.69 10.54 -34.78
CA ALA A 11 -10.71 9.13 -34.37
C ALA A 11 -9.53 8.79 -33.45
N PHE A 12 -8.33 9.30 -33.76
CA PHE A 12 -7.16 9.10 -32.91
C PHE A 12 -7.32 9.77 -31.54
N ALA A 13 -7.85 11.00 -31.50
CA ALA A 13 -8.15 11.71 -30.25
C ALA A 13 -9.16 10.95 -29.38
N ILE A 14 -10.23 10.41 -29.99
CA ILE A 14 -11.20 9.58 -29.27
C ILE A 14 -10.52 8.33 -28.70
N CYS A 15 -9.67 7.66 -29.47
CA CYS A 15 -8.95 6.47 -29.01
C CYS A 15 -8.09 6.78 -27.76
N LEU A 16 -7.38 7.91 -27.75
CA LEU A 16 -6.60 8.35 -26.59
C LEU A 16 -7.47 8.63 -25.37
N LEU A 17 -8.63 9.27 -25.55
CA LEU A 17 -9.58 9.56 -24.47
C LEU A 17 -10.17 8.27 -23.89
N VAL A 18 -10.56 7.32 -24.74
CA VAL A 18 -11.07 6.01 -24.30
C VAL A 18 -10.02 5.26 -23.49
N ASN A 19 -8.76 5.28 -23.94
CA ASN A 19 -7.67 4.63 -23.22
C ASN A 19 -7.40 5.27 -21.84
N SER A 20 -7.41 6.60 -21.77
CA SER A 20 -7.26 7.33 -20.51
C SER A 20 -8.39 7.01 -19.53
N PHE A 21 -9.64 7.05 -20.01
CA PHE A 21 -10.79 6.69 -19.20
C PHE A 21 -10.73 5.23 -18.72
N TYR A 22 -10.35 4.32 -19.61
CA TYR A 22 -10.19 2.90 -19.29
C TYR A 22 -9.21 2.66 -18.12
N MET A 23 -8.07 3.36 -18.10
CA MET A 23 -7.10 3.23 -17.00
C MET A 23 -7.67 3.67 -15.65
N VAL A 24 -8.34 4.83 -15.61
CA VAL A 24 -8.95 5.36 -14.40
C VAL A 24 -10.09 4.46 -13.90
N ALA A 25 -10.97 4.03 -14.82
CA ALA A 25 -12.07 3.14 -14.49
C ALA A 25 -11.57 1.79 -13.92
N LYS A 26 -10.54 1.21 -14.52
CA LYS A 26 -9.92 -0.03 -14.03
C LYS A 26 -9.32 0.16 -12.64
N ALA A 27 -8.65 1.27 -12.38
CA ALA A 27 -8.06 1.55 -11.07
C ALA A 27 -9.14 1.65 -9.97
N HIS A 28 -10.24 2.36 -10.23
CA HIS A 28 -11.37 2.43 -9.29
C HIS A 28 -12.03 1.07 -9.06
N LEU A 29 -12.28 0.31 -10.12
CA LEU A 29 -12.86 -1.03 -10.00
C LEU A 29 -11.95 -1.94 -9.16
N ALA A 30 -10.63 -1.88 -9.37
CA ALA A 30 -9.68 -2.66 -8.60
C ALA A 30 -9.73 -2.31 -7.10
N GLN A 31 -9.85 -1.04 -6.72
CA GLN A 31 -10.01 -0.66 -5.31
C GLN A 31 -11.29 -1.24 -4.69
N VAL A 32 -12.40 -1.23 -5.42
CA VAL A 32 -13.67 -1.82 -4.96
C VAL A 32 -13.54 -3.33 -4.78
N LEU A 33 -12.91 -4.03 -5.73
CA LEU A 33 -12.67 -5.47 -5.64
C LEU A 33 -11.73 -5.82 -4.48
N LEU A 34 -10.70 -5.02 -4.26
CA LEU A 34 -9.78 -5.20 -3.13
C LEU A 34 -10.50 -5.05 -1.78
N ASP A 35 -11.32 -4.02 -1.61
CA ASP A 35 -12.08 -3.82 -0.38
C ASP A 35 -13.09 -4.96 -0.17
N HIS A 36 -13.82 -5.35 -1.23
CA HIS A 36 -14.74 -6.49 -1.16
C HIS A 36 -14.02 -7.80 -0.77
N THR A 37 -12.87 -8.07 -1.37
CA THR A 37 -12.07 -9.25 -1.04
C THR A 37 -11.51 -9.17 0.38
N TRP A 38 -11.09 -8.00 0.85
CA TRP A 38 -10.68 -7.78 2.24
C TRP A 38 -11.81 -8.14 3.22
N GLN A 39 -13.04 -7.66 3.00
CA GLN A 39 -14.18 -8.01 3.85
C GLN A 39 -14.45 -9.51 3.86
N ASN A 40 -14.31 -10.17 2.70
CA ASN A 40 -14.47 -11.62 2.61
C ASN A 40 -13.36 -12.37 3.34
N VAL A 41 -12.11 -11.91 3.28
CA VAL A 41 -10.99 -12.49 4.04
C VAL A 41 -11.28 -12.43 5.54
N LEU A 42 -11.72 -11.26 6.05
CA LEU A 42 -12.09 -11.12 7.45
C LEU A 42 -13.22 -12.07 7.83
N LYS A 43 -14.30 -12.12 7.06
CA LYS A 43 -15.44 -13.03 7.31
C LYS A 43 -15.00 -14.50 7.29
N GLN A 44 -14.15 -14.88 6.35
CA GLN A 44 -13.67 -16.26 6.21
C GLN A 44 -12.79 -16.66 7.40
N ASN A 45 -11.93 -15.76 7.87
CA ASN A 45 -11.06 -15.99 9.04
C ASN A 45 -11.84 -15.98 10.36
N LEU A 46 -12.90 -15.17 10.48
CA LEU A 46 -13.80 -15.20 11.64
C LEU A 46 -14.57 -16.52 11.75
N LEU A 47 -14.96 -17.11 10.62
CA LEU A 47 -15.66 -18.39 10.55
C LEU A 47 -14.72 -19.60 10.57
N LYS A 48 -13.41 -19.38 10.63
CA LYS A 48 -12.41 -20.44 10.54
C LYS A 48 -12.47 -21.31 11.78
N GLN A 49 -12.78 -22.59 11.58
CA GLN A 49 -12.53 -23.63 12.58
C GLN A 49 -11.02 -23.96 12.60
N GLU A 50 -10.46 -24.18 13.79
CA GLU A 50 -9.02 -24.15 14.09
C GLU A 50 -8.11 -25.05 13.22
N ASN A 51 -8.66 -26.01 12.48
CA ASN A 51 -7.89 -27.02 11.73
C ASN A 51 -7.96 -26.94 10.19
N LYS A 52 -8.60 -25.93 9.60
CA LYS A 52 -8.67 -25.80 8.12
C LYS A 52 -7.71 -24.73 7.61
N LYS A 53 -6.72 -25.12 6.80
CA LYS A 53 -5.90 -24.17 6.04
C LYS A 53 -6.73 -23.62 4.89
N LEU A 54 -7.04 -22.32 4.92
CA LEU A 54 -7.77 -21.64 3.86
C LEU A 54 -6.79 -21.21 2.76
N SER A 55 -7.21 -21.38 1.50
CA SER A 55 -6.54 -20.77 0.36
C SER A 55 -6.71 -19.25 0.40
N PRO A 56 -5.71 -18.45 0.00
CA PRO A 56 -5.86 -16.99 -0.08
C PRO A 56 -6.96 -16.61 -1.06
N LEU A 57 -7.76 -15.60 -0.72
CA LEU A 57 -8.80 -15.05 -1.59
C LEU A 57 -8.19 -13.98 -2.50
N LEU A 58 -8.24 -14.22 -3.80
CA LEU A 58 -7.76 -13.27 -4.80
C LEU A 58 -8.85 -12.22 -5.10
N PRO A 59 -8.48 -10.95 -5.39
CA PRO A 59 -9.44 -9.92 -5.79
C PRO A 59 -10.07 -10.15 -7.16
N TRP A 60 -9.37 -10.88 -8.05
CA TRP A 60 -9.89 -11.42 -9.31
C TRP A 60 -9.06 -12.66 -9.69
N ALA A 61 -9.57 -13.48 -10.60
CA ALA A 61 -9.08 -14.83 -10.83
C ALA A 61 -7.58 -14.95 -11.24
N TRP A 62 -7.02 -13.91 -11.85
CA TRP A 62 -5.64 -13.88 -12.34
C TRP A 62 -4.74 -12.91 -11.56
N ALA A 63 -5.15 -12.44 -10.38
CA ALA A 63 -4.27 -11.64 -9.52
C ALA A 63 -3.14 -12.50 -8.95
N ASP A 64 -1.91 -12.00 -8.99
CA ASP A 64 -0.74 -12.61 -8.35
C ASP A 64 -0.57 -12.19 -6.87
N PHE A 65 -1.49 -11.36 -6.38
CA PHE A 65 -1.52 -10.83 -5.02
C PHE A 65 -2.90 -10.97 -4.37
N HIS A 66 -2.94 -10.81 -3.05
CA HIS A 66 -4.17 -10.74 -2.28
C HIS A 66 -4.06 -9.76 -1.10
N PRO A 67 -5.18 -9.20 -0.63
CA PRO A 67 -5.24 -8.41 0.60
C PRO A 67 -4.77 -9.19 1.83
N VAL A 68 -3.92 -8.57 2.66
CA VAL A 68 -3.42 -9.16 3.91
C VAL A 68 -3.59 -8.28 5.13
N ALA A 69 -3.68 -6.95 4.92
CA ALA A 69 -3.93 -6.00 5.99
C ALA A 69 -4.65 -4.75 5.46
N LYS A 70 -5.16 -3.93 6.36
CA LYS A 70 -5.66 -2.58 6.07
C LYS A 70 -4.86 -1.55 6.87
N LEU A 71 -4.18 -0.66 6.16
CA LEU A 71 -3.38 0.43 6.71
C LEU A 71 -4.20 1.72 6.71
N THR A 72 -4.37 2.36 7.86
CA THR A 72 -5.19 3.57 8.00
C THR A 72 -4.38 4.70 8.63
N PHE A 73 -4.29 5.84 7.95
CA PHE A 73 -3.64 7.04 8.46
C PHE A 73 -4.67 7.94 9.13
N LEU A 74 -4.66 7.96 10.47
CA LEU A 74 -5.75 8.55 11.27
C LEU A 74 -5.96 10.04 11.00
N ARG A 75 -4.88 10.82 10.86
CA ARG A 75 -4.98 12.27 10.62
C ARG A 75 -5.63 12.61 9.28
N PHE A 76 -5.47 11.76 8.28
CA PHE A 76 -6.00 12.00 6.92
C PHE A 76 -7.36 11.33 6.68
N GLY A 77 -7.80 10.43 7.57
CA GLY A 77 -8.99 9.61 7.33
C GLY A 77 -8.86 8.71 6.09
N LEU A 78 -7.62 8.40 5.68
CA LEU A 78 -7.32 7.64 4.46
C LEU A 78 -6.88 6.22 4.84
N SER A 79 -7.36 5.24 4.09
CA SER A 79 -6.94 3.85 4.26
C SER A 79 -6.53 3.21 2.94
N HIS A 80 -5.57 2.29 3.02
CA HIS A 80 -5.13 1.44 1.92
C HIS A 80 -5.22 -0.03 2.32
N ILE A 81 -5.67 -0.84 1.37
CA ILE A 81 -5.51 -2.30 1.47
C ILE A 81 -4.04 -2.62 1.18
N VAL A 82 -3.40 -3.33 2.09
CA VAL A 82 -2.03 -3.80 1.97
C VAL A 82 -2.05 -5.20 1.36
N LEU A 83 -1.21 -5.41 0.37
CA LEU A 83 -1.09 -6.64 -0.39
C LEU A 83 0.05 -7.52 0.16
N ASN A 84 -0.03 -8.83 -0.08
CA ASN A 84 0.95 -9.80 0.40
C ASN A 84 2.37 -9.64 -0.18
N THR A 85 2.55 -8.82 -1.22
CA THR A 85 3.82 -8.59 -1.91
C THR A 85 3.86 -7.18 -2.46
N ASP A 86 5.06 -6.65 -2.64
CA ASP A 86 5.39 -5.40 -3.31
C ASP A 86 5.84 -5.60 -4.78
N SER A 87 5.34 -6.66 -5.44
CA SER A 87 5.58 -6.88 -6.88
C SER A 87 5.08 -5.69 -7.71
N GLY A 88 5.63 -5.48 -8.91
CA GLY A 88 5.20 -4.39 -9.79
C GLY A 88 3.70 -4.45 -10.17
N GLN A 89 3.12 -5.66 -10.20
CA GLN A 89 1.68 -5.84 -10.41
C GLN A 89 0.89 -5.42 -9.17
N ALA A 90 1.32 -5.84 -7.97
CA ALA A 90 0.68 -5.47 -6.71
C ALA A 90 0.73 -3.96 -6.47
N LEU A 91 1.91 -3.35 -6.63
CA LEU A 91 2.11 -1.92 -6.41
C LEU A 91 1.29 -1.02 -7.35
N ALA A 92 0.87 -1.53 -8.51
CA ALA A 92 -0.05 -0.82 -9.40
C ALA A 92 -1.46 -0.64 -8.79
N PHE A 93 -1.80 -1.38 -7.74
CA PHE A 93 -3.13 -1.35 -7.10
C PHE A 93 -3.10 -1.06 -5.60
N GLY A 94 -1.97 -1.20 -4.91
CA GLY A 94 -1.90 -0.86 -3.50
C GLY A 94 -0.50 -1.03 -2.90
N PRO A 95 -0.28 -0.52 -1.68
CA PRO A 95 0.94 -0.82 -0.95
C PRO A 95 1.06 -2.32 -0.65
N GLY A 96 2.29 -2.82 -0.61
CA GLY A 96 2.58 -4.25 -0.46
C GLY A 96 3.56 -4.53 0.67
N LEU A 97 3.47 -5.71 1.26
CA LEU A 97 4.48 -6.20 2.20
C LEU A 97 5.81 -6.47 1.47
N THR A 98 6.90 -6.02 2.07
CA THR A 98 8.27 -6.22 1.55
C THR A 98 9.02 -7.25 2.39
N GLY A 99 9.77 -8.16 1.73
CA GLY A 99 10.69 -9.11 2.36
C GLY A 99 10.01 -10.29 3.07
N ALA A 100 10.73 -10.94 4.00
CA ALA A 100 10.30 -12.14 4.74
C ALA A 100 9.07 -11.91 5.66
N ASN A 101 8.64 -10.65 5.82
CA ASN A 101 7.50 -10.26 6.65
C ASN A 101 6.12 -10.56 6.07
N ALA A 102 6.03 -11.22 4.91
CA ALA A 102 4.79 -11.88 4.47
C ALA A 102 4.26 -12.91 5.50
N SER A 103 5.09 -13.30 6.49
CA SER A 103 4.73 -14.25 7.55
C SER A 103 4.84 -13.71 8.99
N ASN A 104 5.05 -12.41 9.21
CA ASN A 104 5.02 -11.77 10.55
C ASN A 104 5.98 -12.39 11.59
N ILE A 105 7.16 -12.86 11.16
CA ILE A 105 8.05 -13.71 11.97
C ILE A 105 8.91 -12.90 12.98
N ASP A 106 9.22 -11.63 12.69
CA ASP A 106 10.20 -10.85 13.49
C ASP A 106 9.61 -9.59 14.17
N GLY A 107 8.28 -9.46 14.26
CA GLY A 107 7.62 -8.35 14.96
C GLY A 107 7.72 -6.97 14.29
N MET A 108 8.44 -6.87 13.17
CA MET A 108 8.50 -5.70 12.31
C MET A 108 7.67 -5.90 11.05
N THR A 109 6.91 -4.88 10.63
CA THR A 109 6.19 -4.89 9.36
C THR A 109 6.77 -3.84 8.43
N ILE A 110 7.21 -4.25 7.25
CA ILE A 110 7.69 -3.34 6.21
C ILE A 110 6.67 -3.30 5.07
N ILE A 111 6.19 -2.10 4.77
CA ILE A 111 5.21 -1.86 3.70
C ILE A 111 5.82 -0.89 2.71
N SER A 112 5.87 -1.29 1.44
CA SER A 112 6.30 -0.44 0.33
C SER A 112 5.12 0.05 -0.49
N GLY A 113 5.23 1.26 -1.03
CA GLY A 113 4.21 1.86 -1.89
C GLY A 113 4.80 2.93 -2.82
N HIS A 114 4.12 3.24 -3.91
CA HIS A 114 4.53 4.30 -4.83
C HIS A 114 4.32 5.71 -4.25
N ASN A 115 5.29 6.61 -4.45
CA ASN A 115 5.30 7.96 -3.85
C ASN A 115 4.42 8.98 -4.59
N ASP A 116 3.88 8.62 -5.76
CA ASP A 116 3.06 9.47 -6.62
C ASP A 116 1.56 9.15 -6.53
N SER A 117 1.23 8.02 -5.89
CA SER A 117 -0.10 7.45 -5.78
C SER A 117 -0.37 7.02 -4.34
N HIS A 118 -0.19 5.74 -4.01
CA HIS A 118 -0.61 5.15 -2.75
C HIS A 118 0.08 5.75 -1.52
N PHE A 119 1.35 6.16 -1.63
CA PHE A 119 2.15 6.73 -0.53
C PHE A 119 2.50 8.20 -0.73
N LYS A 120 1.80 8.89 -1.64
CA LYS A 120 1.99 10.33 -1.85
C LYS A 120 1.78 11.15 -0.57
N MET A 121 0.84 10.75 0.30
CA MET A 121 0.57 11.47 1.55
C MET A 121 1.71 11.39 2.58
N LEU A 122 2.67 10.47 2.41
CA LEU A 122 3.83 10.39 3.30
C LEU A 122 4.64 11.69 3.28
N GLU A 123 4.59 12.47 2.19
CA GLU A 123 5.19 13.80 2.11
C GLU A 123 4.65 14.77 3.18
N ALA A 124 3.36 14.67 3.52
CA ALA A 124 2.71 15.54 4.48
C ALA A 124 2.73 14.99 5.92
N LEU A 125 3.23 13.78 6.12
CA LEU A 125 3.22 13.05 7.39
C LEU A 125 4.16 13.71 8.41
N LYS A 126 3.78 13.68 9.69
CA LYS A 126 4.49 14.37 10.78
C LYS A 126 4.80 13.41 11.92
N MET A 127 5.84 13.74 12.67
CA MET A 127 6.16 13.09 13.94
C MET A 127 4.95 13.13 14.88
N GLY A 128 4.67 12.02 15.54
CA GLY A 128 3.51 11.87 16.43
C GLY A 128 2.21 11.51 15.72
N ASP A 129 2.15 11.53 14.38
CA ASP A 129 1.00 11.00 13.66
C ASP A 129 0.73 9.54 14.04
N LYS A 130 -0.53 9.14 13.94
CA LYS A 130 -0.95 7.79 14.27
C LYS A 130 -1.38 7.04 13.02
N VAL A 131 -1.00 5.77 12.98
CA VAL A 131 -1.35 4.83 11.92
C VAL A 131 -1.96 3.59 12.56
N LEU A 132 -3.02 3.05 11.96
CA LEU A 132 -3.65 1.81 12.37
C LEU A 132 -3.39 0.75 11.31
N LEU A 133 -2.85 -0.39 11.73
CA LEU A 133 -2.75 -1.59 10.92
C LEU A 133 -3.76 -2.62 11.43
N GLU A 134 -4.67 -3.05 10.56
CA GLU A 134 -5.61 -4.14 10.82
C GLU A 134 -5.19 -5.38 10.04
N ASP A 135 -4.94 -6.50 10.71
CA ASP A 135 -4.55 -7.76 10.07
C ASP A 135 -5.75 -8.59 9.61
N ASN A 136 -5.48 -9.67 8.86
CA ASN A 136 -6.53 -10.55 8.34
C ASN A 136 -7.31 -11.34 9.42
N GLN A 137 -6.92 -11.25 10.69
CA GLN A 137 -7.63 -11.78 11.87
C GLN A 137 -8.45 -10.69 12.58
N ALA A 138 -8.61 -9.52 11.95
CA ALA A 138 -9.24 -8.33 12.53
C ALA A 138 -8.53 -7.78 13.79
N LYS A 139 -7.27 -8.15 14.03
CA LYS A 139 -6.48 -7.55 15.10
C LYS A 139 -6.01 -6.17 14.66
N ARG A 140 -6.14 -5.21 15.57
CA ARG A 140 -5.83 -3.80 15.34
C ARG A 140 -4.61 -3.40 16.16
N GLN A 141 -3.54 -3.00 15.48
CA GLN A 141 -2.36 -2.44 16.11
C GLN A 141 -2.21 -0.97 15.71
N TYR A 142 -2.10 -0.12 16.72
CA TYR A 142 -1.81 1.30 16.52
C TYR A 142 -0.31 1.53 16.58
N TYR A 143 0.15 2.44 15.74
CA TYR A 143 1.53 2.88 15.66
C TYR A 143 1.58 4.40 15.73
N ARG A 144 2.65 4.93 16.32
CA ARG A 144 2.96 6.36 16.32
C ARG A 144 4.24 6.58 15.53
N ILE A 145 4.18 7.52 14.59
CA ILE A 145 5.36 7.93 13.82
C ILE A 145 6.36 8.59 14.76
N ASP A 146 7.59 8.08 14.79
CA ASP A 146 8.65 8.55 15.67
C ASP A 146 9.99 8.77 14.96
N ASN A 147 10.09 8.47 13.66
CA ASN A 147 11.23 8.85 12.85
C ASN A 147 10.90 8.90 11.35
N THR A 148 11.59 9.78 10.64
CA THR A 148 11.59 9.82 9.16
C THR A 148 13.00 10.07 8.65
N LEU A 149 13.40 9.36 7.60
CA LEU A 149 14.73 9.49 7.00
C LEU A 149 14.71 9.25 5.50
N ILE A 150 15.74 9.75 4.81
CA ILE A 150 16.01 9.47 3.41
C ILE A 150 17.27 8.61 3.34
N ILE A 151 17.17 7.45 2.70
CA ILE A 151 18.29 6.51 2.52
C ILE A 151 18.69 6.42 1.04
N ASP A 152 19.95 6.05 0.77
CA ASP A 152 20.44 5.68 -0.56
C ASP A 152 20.62 4.16 -0.61
N THR A 153 19.82 3.47 -1.43
CA THR A 153 19.82 2.01 -1.52
C THR A 153 21.13 1.44 -2.08
N ARG A 154 22.03 2.27 -2.63
CA ARG A 154 23.35 1.84 -3.11
C ARG A 154 24.39 1.78 -1.99
N LEU A 155 24.20 2.57 -0.94
CA LEU A 155 25.18 2.78 0.13
C LEU A 155 24.75 2.14 1.45
N SER A 156 23.45 2.09 1.69
CA SER A 156 22.86 1.53 2.90
C SER A 156 21.78 0.53 2.52
N GLN A 157 21.91 -0.69 3.04
CA GLN A 157 20.72 -1.49 3.29
C GLN A 157 19.97 -0.84 4.46
N LEU A 158 18.64 -0.96 4.47
CA LEU A 158 17.81 -0.59 5.61
C LEU A 158 18.33 -1.35 6.85
N HIS A 159 19.26 -0.75 7.60
CA HIS A 159 19.64 -1.19 8.92
C HIS A 159 18.55 -0.70 9.85
N ILE A 160 17.57 -1.56 10.04
CA ILE A 160 16.55 -1.37 11.06
C ILE A 160 17.03 -2.25 12.19
N GLU A 161 17.26 -1.67 13.37
CA GLU A 161 17.79 -2.41 14.52
C GLU A 161 16.96 -3.69 14.73
N ASP A 162 17.63 -4.86 14.66
CA ASP A 162 17.03 -6.21 14.59
C ASP A 162 16.14 -6.58 15.78
N SER A 163 16.00 -5.70 16.79
CA SER A 163 15.20 -5.92 18.00
C SER A 163 13.94 -5.05 18.10
N ALA A 164 13.63 -4.19 17.13
CA ALA A 164 12.50 -3.28 17.23
C ALA A 164 11.21 -3.87 16.62
N GLN A 165 10.20 -4.13 17.46
CA GLN A 165 8.82 -4.30 16.98
C GLN A 165 8.34 -2.96 16.41
N GLY A 166 7.79 -2.94 15.19
CA GLY A 166 7.49 -1.67 14.53
C GLY A 166 6.85 -1.78 13.16
N LEU A 167 6.47 -0.62 12.64
CA LEU A 167 5.95 -0.44 11.29
C LEU A 167 6.89 0.48 10.52
N VAL A 168 7.30 0.04 9.34
CA VAL A 168 8.20 0.78 8.45
C VAL A 168 7.50 0.97 7.11
N LEU A 169 7.31 2.22 6.71
CA LEU A 169 6.72 2.57 5.42
C LEU A 169 7.81 3.10 4.50
N VAL A 170 7.93 2.51 3.30
CA VAL A 170 9.01 2.82 2.37
C VAL A 170 8.43 3.28 1.04
N THR A 171 8.99 4.35 0.48
CA THR A 171 8.62 4.84 -0.84
C THR A 171 9.79 5.48 -1.58
N CYS A 172 9.65 5.72 -2.88
CA CYS A 172 10.66 6.41 -3.68
C CYS A 172 10.82 7.88 -3.24
N TYR A 173 12.02 8.45 -3.38
CA TYR A 173 12.29 9.87 -3.12
C TYR A 173 13.13 10.48 -4.25
N PRO A 174 12.93 11.75 -4.66
CA PRO A 174 12.00 12.75 -4.12
C PRO A 174 10.53 12.50 -4.51
N PHE A 175 9.62 13.06 -3.72
CA PHE A 175 8.20 13.16 -4.07
C PHE A 175 8.02 14.06 -5.30
N GLY A 176 7.05 13.71 -6.17
CA GLY A 176 6.78 14.48 -7.39
C GLY A 176 7.92 14.52 -8.41
N GLY A 177 8.93 13.66 -8.26
CA GLY A 177 10.08 13.61 -9.16
C GLY A 177 9.68 13.21 -10.58
N VAL A 178 10.23 13.91 -11.57
CA VAL A 178 10.10 13.58 -13.00
C VAL A 178 10.97 12.36 -13.38
N ILE A 179 11.97 12.06 -12.56
CA ILE A 179 12.90 10.95 -12.75
C ILE A 179 12.35 9.70 -12.07
N SER A 180 12.00 8.68 -12.86
CA SER A 180 11.40 7.43 -12.40
C SER A 180 12.37 6.48 -11.70
N THR A 181 13.68 6.68 -11.87
CA THR A 181 14.74 5.82 -11.33
C THR A 181 15.65 6.61 -10.40
N THR A 182 15.28 6.66 -9.12
CA THR A 182 16.13 7.19 -8.06
C THR A 182 16.56 6.07 -7.11
N PRO A 183 17.81 6.11 -6.60
CA PRO A 183 18.27 5.18 -5.58
C PRO A 183 17.80 5.60 -4.18
N TYR A 184 17.11 6.74 -4.06
CA TYR A 184 16.70 7.27 -2.77
C TYR A 184 15.33 6.73 -2.36
N ARG A 185 15.20 6.43 -1.07
CA ARG A 185 13.94 6.03 -0.45
C ARG A 185 13.62 6.92 0.74
N PHE A 186 12.37 7.37 0.81
CA PHE A 186 11.82 7.98 2.01
C PHE A 186 11.28 6.87 2.90
N VAL A 187 11.73 6.85 4.14
CA VAL A 187 11.45 5.82 5.12
C VAL A 187 10.78 6.47 6.31
N VAL A 188 9.63 5.96 6.69
CA VAL A 188 8.90 6.34 7.90
C VAL A 188 8.97 5.17 8.86
N GLN A 189 9.40 5.41 10.10
CA GLN A 189 9.38 4.42 11.16
C GLN A 189 8.30 4.81 12.19
N ALA A 190 7.65 3.80 12.73
CA ALA A 190 6.61 3.96 13.71
C ALA A 190 6.65 2.83 14.75
N THR A 191 6.61 3.20 16.03
CA THR A 191 6.55 2.25 17.14
C THR A 191 5.11 1.92 17.52
N PRO A 192 4.85 0.68 17.97
CA PRO A 192 3.54 0.27 18.43
C PRO A 192 3.14 1.09 19.68
N ILE A 193 1.87 1.46 19.75
CA ILE A 193 1.26 2.09 20.92
C ILE A 193 0.00 1.32 21.33
N ASP A 194 -0.25 1.23 22.63
CA ASP A 194 -1.45 0.60 23.15
C ASP A 194 -2.69 1.44 22.85
N SER A 195 -3.83 0.76 22.67
CA SER A 195 -5.13 1.41 22.41
C SER A 195 -5.56 2.34 23.54
N LEU A 196 -5.14 2.08 24.78
CA LEU A 196 -5.37 2.95 25.94
C LEU A 196 -4.67 4.31 25.80
N ALA A 197 -3.52 4.37 25.13
CA ALA A 197 -2.78 5.61 24.88
C ALA A 197 -3.43 6.49 23.78
N LEU A 198 -4.51 6.04 23.16
CA LEU A 198 -5.29 6.84 22.22
C LEU A 198 -6.34 7.73 22.91
N VAL A 199 -6.76 7.36 24.12
CA VAL A 199 -7.86 8.00 24.87
C VAL A 199 -7.37 9.10 25.81
N SER A 200 -6.05 9.21 26.04
CA SER A 200 -5.43 10.17 26.95
C SER A 200 -5.17 11.56 26.35
N LEU A 201 -6.00 12.01 25.41
CA LEU A 201 -6.03 13.38 24.85
C LEU A 201 -7.47 13.88 24.76
#